data_AF-A0A1H9BLI8-F1
#
_entry.id   AF-A0A1H9BLI8-F1
#
_cell.length_a   1.000
_cell.length_b   1.000
_cell.length_c   1.000
_cell.angle_alpha   90.00
_cell.angle_beta   90.00
_cell.angle_gamma   90.00
#
_symmetry.space_group_name_H-M   'P 1'
#
loop_
_entity.id
_entity.type
_entity.pdbx_description
1 polymer ?
#
loop_
_entity_poly.entity_id
_entity_poly.type
_entity_poly.pdbx_seq_one_letter_code
_entity_poly.pdbx_strand_id
1 'polypeptide(L)'
;MEHEEVFEIIERAERQMLDLSDSVANLRKELLHLIEENNQLRMSNHDLHDLILNQSQAAPNQTNQADLVNSPQQKNQASSRLQSYYDEGIHVCHQLFGARRESGEECILCLGVLDELKK
;
A
#
# COMPACT_ATOMS: atom_id res chain seq x y z
N MET A 1 -7.92 55.33 -13.67
CA MET A 1 -8.07 55.00 -12.24
C MET A 1 -8.99 53.79 -12.07
N GLU A 2 -10.28 53.83 -12.42
CA GLU A 2 -11.18 52.66 -12.25
C GLU A 2 -10.73 51.41 -13.05
N HIS A 3 -10.27 51.57 -14.29
CA HIS A 3 -9.81 50.42 -15.08
C HIS A 3 -8.55 49.76 -14.50
N GLU A 4 -7.64 50.55 -13.93
CA GLU A 4 -6.36 50.05 -13.41
C GLU A 4 -6.55 49.28 -12.11
N GLU A 5 -7.46 49.76 -11.25
CA GLU A 5 -7.88 49.04 -10.03
C GLU A 5 -8.58 47.71 -10.36
N VAL A 6 -9.40 47.66 -11.42
CA VAL A 6 -10.01 46.42 -11.90
C VAL A 6 -8.94 45.44 -12.42
N PHE A 7 -7.93 45.92 -13.15
CA PHE A 7 -6.81 45.08 -13.58
C PHE A 7 -6.03 44.50 -12.39
N GLU A 8 -5.72 45.29 -11.36
CA GLU A 8 -5.03 44.80 -10.17
C GLU A 8 -5.83 43.72 -9.42
N ILE A 9 -7.16 43.85 -9.36
CA ILE A 9 -8.05 42.84 -8.76
C ILE A 9 -8.01 41.54 -9.56
N ILE A 10 -8.07 41.63 -10.90
CA ILE A 10 -7.99 40.46 -11.78
C ILE A 10 -6.64 39.76 -11.60
N GLU A 11 -5.53 40.49 -11.62
CA GLU A 11 -4.21 39.89 -11.41
C GLU A 11 -4.07 39.24 -10.03
N ARG A 12 -4.66 39.84 -9.00
CA ARG A 12 -4.65 39.25 -7.65
C ARG A 12 -5.46 37.95 -7.62
N ALA A 13 -6.64 37.93 -8.25
CA ALA A 13 -7.46 36.73 -8.37
C ALA A 13 -6.76 35.62 -9.15
N GLU A 14 -6.07 35.96 -10.25
CA GLU A 14 -5.25 35.02 -11.02
C GLU A 14 -4.14 34.41 -10.17
N ARG A 15 -3.38 35.23 -9.43
CA ARG A 15 -2.34 34.74 -8.51
C ARG A 15 -2.91 33.80 -7.45
N GLN A 16 -4.03 34.16 -6.83
CA GLN A 16 -4.70 33.29 -5.85
C GLN A 16 -5.17 31.96 -6.44
N MET A 17 -5.62 31.96 -7.69
CA MET A 17 -6.03 30.74 -8.38
C MET A 17 -4.83 29.82 -8.67
N LEU A 18 -3.68 30.39 -9.04
CA LEU A 18 -2.43 29.63 -9.20
C LEU A 18 -1.97 29.03 -7.87
N ASP A 19 -1.94 29.82 -6.79
CA ASP A 19 -1.55 29.35 -5.46
C ASP A 19 -2.46 28.21 -4.96
N LEU A 20 -3.77 28.31 -5.24
CA LEU A 20 -4.73 27.26 -4.92
C LEU A 20 -4.47 25.98 -5.73
N SER A 21 -4.19 26.12 -7.03
CA SER A 21 -3.84 24.99 -7.89
C SER A 21 -2.60 24.25 -7.37
N ASP A 22 -1.55 24.99 -6.99
CA ASP A 22 -0.33 24.42 -6.43
C ASP A 22 -0.60 23.74 -5.08
N SER A 23 -1.43 24.34 -4.24
CA SER A 23 -1.85 23.75 -2.97
C SER A 23 -2.58 22.41 -3.18
N VAL A 24 -3.48 22.33 -4.16
CA VAL A 24 -4.20 21.09 -4.51
C VAL A 24 -3.23 20.03 -5.06
N ALA A 25 -2.26 20.42 -5.89
CA ALA A 25 -1.24 19.50 -6.41
C ALA A 25 -0.39 18.91 -5.27
N ASN A 26 0.02 19.73 -4.31
CA ASN A 26 0.77 19.30 -3.14
C ASN A 26 -0.06 18.36 -2.26
N LEU A 27 -1.33 18.70 -1.99
CA LEU A 27 -2.22 17.83 -1.22
C LEU A 27 -2.45 16.48 -1.90
N ARG A 28 -2.55 16.45 -3.23
CA ARG A 28 -2.66 15.20 -3.98
C ARG A 28 -1.41 14.32 -3.80
N LYS A 29 -0.22 14.92 -3.85
CA LYS A 29 1.04 14.21 -3.63
C LYS A 29 1.10 13.61 -2.22
N GLU A 30 0.73 14.39 -1.21
CA GLU A 30 0.71 13.92 0.18
C GLU A 30 -0.31 12.81 0.39
N LEU A 31 -1.50 12.93 -0.21
CA LEU A 31 -2.51 11.88 -0.16
C LEU A 31 -2.01 10.56 -0.75
N LEU A 32 -1.29 10.60 -1.86
CA LEU A 32 -0.70 9.39 -2.45
C LEU A 32 0.34 8.77 -1.51
N HIS A 33 1.20 9.58 -0.90
CA HIS A 33 2.18 9.11 0.07
C HIS A 33 1.51 8.42 1.28
N LEU A 34 0.46 9.04 1.83
CA LEU A 34 -0.29 8.47 2.96
C LEU A 34 -1.01 7.17 2.59
N ILE A 35 -1.50 7.04 1.36
CA ILE A 35 -2.11 5.79 0.87
C ILE A 35 -1.07 4.67 0.83
N GLU A 36 0.13 4.96 0.31
CA GLU A 36 1.23 3.98 0.24
C GLU A 36 1.69 3.57 1.65
N GLU A 37 1.88 4.52 2.55
CA GLU A 37 2.22 4.23 3.96
C GLU A 37 1.12 3.40 4.63
N ASN A 38 -0.16 3.74 4.41
CA ASN A 38 -1.28 2.98 4.95
C ASN A 38 -1.28 1.53 4.43
N ASN A 39 -1.01 1.31 3.14
CA ASN A 39 -0.93 -0.02 2.56
C ASN A 39 0.20 -0.83 3.22
N GLN A 40 1.40 -0.26 3.36
CA GLN A 40 2.53 -0.90 4.02
C GLN A 40 2.22 -1.27 5.47
N LEU A 41 1.56 -0.37 6.20
CA LEU A 41 1.12 -0.60 7.58
C LEU A 41 0.06 -1.71 7.65
N ARG A 42 -0.92 -1.72 6.75
CA ARG A 42 -1.96 -2.78 6.68
C ARG A 42 -1.32 -4.15 6.45
N MET A 43 -0.37 -4.24 5.53
CA MET A 43 0.35 -5.48 5.24
C MET A 43 1.16 -5.95 6.45
N SER A 44 1.98 -5.06 7.02
CA SER A 44 2.82 -5.37 8.18
C SER A 44 1.99 -5.74 9.41
N ASN A 45 0.83 -5.10 9.61
CA ASN A 45 -0.05 -5.41 10.73
C ASN A 45 -0.63 -6.83 10.61
N HIS A 46 -1.05 -7.25 9.43
CA HIS A 46 -1.50 -8.62 9.20
C HIS A 46 -0.37 -9.64 9.40
N ASP A 47 0.84 -9.35 8.95
CA ASP A 47 1.98 -10.24 9.16
C ASP A 47 2.29 -10.42 10.66
N LEU A 48 2.23 -9.34 11.44
CA LEU A 48 2.38 -9.40 12.90
C LEU A 48 1.25 -10.17 13.57
N HIS A 49 0.01 -9.98 13.13
CA HIS A 49 -1.13 -10.75 13.64
C HIS A 49 -0.97 -12.24 13.38
N ASP A 50 -0.53 -12.63 12.18
CA ASP A 50 -0.24 -14.03 11.85
C ASP A 50 0.86 -14.61 12.75
N LEU A 51 1.96 -13.86 12.96
CA LEU A 51 3.03 -14.27 13.87
C LEU A 51 2.52 -14.51 15.29
N ILE A 52 1.67 -13.62 15.81
CA ILE A 52 1.08 -13.74 17.14
C ILE A 52 0.14 -14.94 17.22
N LEU A 53 -0.74 -15.13 16.23
CA LEU A 53 -1.66 -16.28 16.18
C LEU A 53 -0.89 -17.60 16.13
N ASN A 54 0.18 -17.66 15.33
CA ASN A 54 1.02 -18.85 15.20
C ASN A 54 1.76 -19.16 16.51
N GLN A 55 2.24 -18.14 17.23
CA GLN A 55 2.83 -18.33 18.56
C GLN A 55 1.80 -18.75 19.62
N SER A 56 0.58 -18.22 19.53
CA SER A 56 -0.49 -18.52 20.50
C SER A 56 -1.06 -19.94 20.35
N GLN A 57 -1.00 -20.51 19.14
CA GLN A 57 -1.40 -21.89 18.86
C GLN A 57 -0.31 -22.92 19.20
N ALA A 58 0.93 -22.49 19.45
CA ALA A 58 2.03 -23.34 19.89
C ALA A 58 1.96 -23.60 21.41
N ALA A 59 1.16 -24.59 21.82
CA ALA A 59 1.21 -25.14 23.19
C ALA A 59 2.62 -25.72 23.51
N PRO A 60 3.05 -25.77 24.79
CA PRO A 60 4.47 -25.86 25.18
C PRO A 60 5.16 -27.22 24.93
N ASN A 61 4.58 -28.14 24.16
CA ASN A 61 5.06 -29.53 24.04
C ASN A 61 5.42 -30.00 22.62
N GLN A 62 5.64 -29.09 21.66
CA GLN A 62 6.21 -29.48 20.36
C GLN A 62 7.46 -28.67 20.06
N THR A 63 8.60 -29.30 20.36
CA THR A 63 9.91 -29.00 19.77
C THR A 63 9.79 -29.04 18.25
N ASN A 64 9.62 -27.87 17.63
CA ASN A 64 10.15 -27.42 16.34
C ASN A 64 9.32 -26.22 15.85
N GLN A 65 9.73 -25.00 16.21
CA GLN A 65 9.10 -23.76 15.71
C GLN A 65 9.16 -23.63 14.18
N ALA A 66 10.03 -24.37 13.50
CA ALA A 66 10.17 -24.32 12.03
C ALA A 66 9.06 -25.04 11.26
N ASP A 67 8.39 -26.03 11.87
CA ASP A 67 7.40 -26.88 11.18
C ASP A 67 5.97 -26.31 11.22
N LEU A 68 5.66 -25.45 12.21
CA LEU A 68 4.33 -24.82 12.33
C LEU A 68 4.09 -23.72 11.31
N VAL A 69 5.14 -22.95 10.96
CA VAL A 69 5.10 -21.85 9.98
C VAL A 69 4.86 -22.36 8.54
N ASN A 70 5.02 -23.66 8.31
CA ASN A 70 4.89 -24.30 7.00
C ASN A 70 3.63 -25.16 6.84
N SER A 71 2.67 -25.08 7.75
CA SER A 71 1.42 -25.83 7.60
C SER A 71 0.69 -25.39 6.31
N PRO A 72 0.18 -26.32 5.48
CA PRO A 72 -0.50 -26.00 4.22
C PRO A 72 -1.65 -25.00 4.38
N GLN A 73 -2.33 -25.02 5.53
CA GLN A 73 -3.40 -24.06 5.85
C GLN A 73 -2.89 -22.62 6.01
N GLN A 74 -1.73 -22.41 6.64
CA GLN A 74 -1.15 -21.08 6.81
C GLN A 74 -0.61 -20.53 5.48
N LYS A 75 0.04 -21.38 4.66
CA LYS A 75 0.46 -21.01 3.30
C LYS A 75 -0.72 -20.56 2.43
N ASN A 76 -1.84 -21.28 2.50
CA ASN A 76 -3.06 -20.93 1.76
C ASN A 76 -3.65 -19.58 2.22
N GLN A 77 -3.64 -19.30 3.52
CA GLN A 77 -4.12 -18.03 4.07
C GLN A 77 -3.23 -16.85 3.64
N ALA A 78 -1.89 -17.01 3.74
CA ALA A 78 -0.93 -16.00 3.29
C ALA A 78 -1.04 -15.75 1.78
N SER A 79 -1.15 -16.81 0.98
CA SER A 79 -1.35 -16.72 -0.48
C SER A 79 -2.64 -15.97 -0.83
N SER A 80 -3.77 -16.32 -0.19
CA SER A 80 -5.05 -15.64 -0.41
C SER A 80 -5.00 -14.16 -0.05
N ARG A 81 -4.28 -13.80 1.02
CA ARG A 81 -4.15 -12.40 1.45
C ARG A 81 -3.30 -11.59 0.48
N LEU A 82 -2.15 -12.11 0.08
CA LEU A 82 -1.28 -11.44 -0.91
C LEU A 82 -1.98 -11.31 -2.27
N GLN A 83 -2.79 -12.30 -2.65
CA GLN A 83 -3.64 -12.18 -3.85
C GLN A 83 -4.64 -11.03 -3.72
N SER A 84 -5.31 -10.87 -2.57
CA SER A 84 -6.22 -9.74 -2.32
C SER A 84 -5.52 -8.39 -2.50
N TYR A 85 -4.32 -8.23 -1.94
CA TYR A 85 -3.55 -6.99 -2.12
C TYR A 85 -3.13 -6.76 -3.56
N TYR A 86 -2.72 -7.82 -4.26
CA TYR A 86 -2.39 -7.73 -5.68
C TYR A 86 -3.61 -7.27 -6.49
N ASP A 87 -4.79 -7.84 -6.24
CA ASP A 87 -6.04 -7.51 -6.92
C ASP A 87 -6.54 -6.09 -6.58
N GLU A 88 -6.25 -5.59 -5.36
CA GLU A 88 -6.45 -4.19 -4.96
C GLU A 88 -5.50 -3.22 -5.69
N GLY A 89 -4.56 -3.73 -6.49
CA GLY A 89 -3.56 -2.93 -7.19
C GLY A 89 -2.41 -2.50 -6.27
N ILE A 90 -2.04 -3.32 -5.30
CA ILE A 90 -0.92 -3.07 -4.39
C ILE A 90 0.20 -4.06 -4.72
N HIS A 91 1.43 -3.58 -4.77
CA HIS A 91 2.59 -4.44 -4.96
C HIS A 91 2.89 -5.24 -3.69
N VAL A 92 3.01 -6.56 -3.87
CA VAL A 92 3.38 -7.50 -2.81
C VAL A 92 4.84 -7.98 -2.91
N CYS A 93 5.55 -7.57 -3.97
CA CYS A 93 6.96 -7.90 -4.13
C CYS A 93 7.85 -7.06 -3.22
N HIS A 94 9.03 -7.57 -2.90
CA HIS A 94 10.01 -6.86 -2.08
C HIS A 94 10.42 -5.50 -2.67
N GLN A 95 10.46 -5.40 -4.00
CA GLN A 95 10.96 -4.21 -4.71
C GLN A 95 10.10 -2.96 -4.49
N LEU A 96 8.77 -3.15 -4.41
CA LEU A 96 7.76 -2.08 -4.42
C LEU A 96 6.74 -2.30 -3.31
N PHE A 97 7.13 -2.92 -2.19
CA PHE A 97 6.21 -3.40 -1.17
C PHE A 97 5.24 -2.30 -0.69
N GLY A 98 3.93 -2.56 -0.81
CA GLY A 98 2.85 -1.66 -0.42
C GLY A 98 2.62 -0.46 -1.35
N ALA A 99 3.46 -0.27 -2.37
CA ALA A 99 3.27 0.77 -3.38
C ALA A 99 2.06 0.45 -4.27
N ARG A 100 1.47 1.50 -4.83
CA ARG A 100 0.33 1.37 -5.74
C ARG A 100 0.79 0.98 -7.14
N ARG A 101 0.16 -0.04 -7.72
CA ARG A 101 0.32 -0.43 -9.12
C ARG A 101 -0.36 0.56 -10.05
N GLU A 102 0.20 0.73 -11.23
CA GLU A 102 -0.49 1.41 -12.31
C GLU A 102 -1.64 0.55 -12.84
N SER A 103 -2.67 1.20 -13.42
CA SER A 103 -3.84 0.47 -13.92
C SER A 103 -3.44 -0.44 -15.08
N GLY A 104 -3.63 -1.76 -14.90
CA GLY A 104 -3.27 -2.76 -15.91
C GLY A 104 -1.80 -3.21 -15.87
N GLU A 105 -1.01 -2.78 -14.89
CA GLU A 105 0.40 -3.13 -14.77
C GLU A 105 0.60 -4.55 -14.21
N GLU A 106 0.99 -5.53 -15.02
CA GLU A 106 1.31 -6.88 -14.54
C GLU A 106 2.77 -6.99 -14.01
N CYS A 107 2.93 -6.88 -12.69
CA CYS A 107 4.25 -7.00 -12.06
C CYS A 107 4.70 -8.48 -11.95
N ILE A 108 5.69 -8.87 -12.78
CA ILE A 108 6.22 -10.24 -12.82
C ILE A 108 6.78 -10.72 -11.47
N LEU A 109 7.34 -9.81 -10.66
CA LEU A 109 7.86 -10.13 -9.34
C LEU A 109 6.73 -10.49 -8.36
N CYS A 110 5.59 -9.79 -8.43
CA CYS A 110 4.44 -10.12 -7.61
C CYS A 110 3.87 -11.49 -8.00
N LEU A 111 3.77 -11.77 -9.30
CA LEU A 111 3.32 -13.06 -9.81
C LEU A 111 4.23 -14.21 -9.33
N GLY A 112 5.55 -14.01 -9.36
CA GLY A 112 6.52 -14.98 -8.85
C GLY A 112 6.29 -15.32 -7.36
N VAL A 113 6.10 -14.30 -6.52
CA VAL A 113 5.78 -14.49 -5.09
C VAL A 113 4.48 -15.29 -4.91
N LEU A 114 3.43 -14.94 -5.68
CA LEU A 114 2.14 -15.62 -5.60
C LEU A 114 2.20 -17.08 -6.05
N ASP A 115 3.03 -17.40 -7.05
CA ASP A 115 3.18 -18.76 -7.55
C ASP A 115 4.05 -19.65 -6.64
N GLU A 116 5.05 -19.09 -5.97
CA GLU A 116 5.83 -19.81 -4.96
C GLU A 116 4.97 -20.25 -3.76
N LEU A 117 4.00 -19.43 -3.37
CA LEU A 117 3.12 -19.71 -2.23
C LEU A 117 2.01 -20.73 -2.53
N LYS A 118 1.74 -21.01 -3.81
CA LYS A 118 0.79 -22.05 -4.25
C LYS A 118 1.40 -23.45 -4.28
N LYS A 119 2.74 -23.57 -4.16
CA LYS A 119 3.48 -24.84 -4.13
C LYS A 119 3.60 -25.42 -2.73
#